data_AF-A0AAX3M4J6-F1
#
_entry.id   AF-A0AAX3M4J6-F1
#
_cell.length_a   1.000
_cell.length_b   1.000
_cell.length_c   1.000
_cell.angle_alpha   90.00
_cell.angle_beta   90.00
_cell.angle_gamma   90.00
#
_symmetry.space_group_name_H-M   'P 1'
#
loop_
_entity.id
_entity.type
_entity.pdbx_description
1 polymer ?
#
loop_
_entity_poly.entity_id
_entity_poly.type
_entity_poly.pdbx_seq_one_letter_code
_entity_poly.pdbx_strand_id
1 'polypeptide(L)'
;MIERNGNKLIFLLCVPRSGSSLATVMLQNHTRIYAAQEMWFLMSLYDLKKPEKRAYGGTAILNQFFDGVLPESVYDEACRSFGMNVYNGLLSTSEADMVVDKSPRYYYLLEFLDRLFPQSKRIGLFRNPLDVAASYKKVNQRSAPNFNLADQLNDPSLNMKMVDITVGLFRYHQYFSQSNNNAFWLKYEQMAAHPEEQMQKVCEFLDISYEEGIEKYGDYMDSAKSELFYSMGVGDPYLSEHRTPHMKSIGNWRTMLDHREIEAYCRILGARLFRELGYGAELEEAQRLTGVVFEEEPDMKWIEAKTKQFAEATGCRWEPEYKMQSAVLPETSPEVASALSQESKEKAEADELLRMRMTLRSLEKRMEQHYIERDRLHQESERLRKEVKDMKQKMNKIKSLIPFNRSLGRVFNAYLVRKGVEK
;
A
#
# COMPACT_ATOMS: atom_id res chain seq x y z
N MET A 1 1.21 25.52 -11.22
CA MET A 1 0.12 24.64 -10.73
C MET A 1 0.37 23.25 -11.25
N ILE A 2 0.14 22.25 -10.40
CA ILE A 2 0.20 20.83 -10.74
C ILE A 2 -0.91 20.52 -11.74
N GLU A 3 -0.52 19.90 -12.85
CA GLU A 3 -1.43 19.54 -13.94
C GLU A 3 -2.14 18.20 -13.68
N ARG A 4 -3.20 17.94 -14.45
CA ARG A 4 -4.01 16.72 -14.31
C ARG A 4 -3.21 15.44 -14.48
N ASN A 5 -2.22 15.44 -15.36
CA ASN A 5 -1.33 14.30 -15.59
C ASN A 5 -0.23 14.14 -14.52
N GLY A 6 -0.13 15.06 -13.56
CA GLY A 6 0.93 15.08 -12.55
C GLY A 6 2.19 15.83 -12.96
N ASN A 7 2.19 16.59 -14.07
CA ASN A 7 3.32 17.46 -14.39
C ASN A 7 3.59 18.43 -13.22
N LYS A 8 4.88 18.72 -12.97
CA LYS A 8 5.39 19.48 -11.82
C LYS A 8 5.20 18.82 -10.45
N LEU A 9 4.69 17.59 -10.39
CA LEU A 9 4.70 16.75 -9.19
C LEU A 9 5.89 15.80 -9.24
N ILE A 10 6.61 15.72 -8.14
CA ILE A 10 7.76 14.85 -7.96
C ILE A 10 7.48 13.93 -6.79
N PHE A 11 7.62 12.62 -6.98
CA PHE A 11 7.65 11.66 -5.88
C PHE A 11 9.08 11.26 -5.55
N LEU A 12 9.48 11.50 -4.30
CA LEU A 12 10.74 11.00 -3.76
C LEU A 12 10.48 9.64 -3.08
N LEU A 13 10.91 8.58 -3.76
CA LEU A 13 10.59 7.19 -3.47
C LEU A 13 11.83 6.46 -2.93
N CYS A 14 11.73 5.92 -1.72
CA CYS A 14 12.79 5.16 -1.07
C CYS A 14 12.26 4.38 0.11
N VAL A 15 12.96 3.35 0.58
CA VAL A 15 12.68 2.77 1.90
C VAL A 15 13.10 3.74 3.01
N PRO A 16 12.48 3.73 4.21
CA PRO A 16 12.93 4.58 5.31
C PRO A 16 14.42 4.35 5.62
N ARG A 17 15.08 5.38 6.18
CA ARG A 17 16.52 5.40 6.51
C ARG A 17 17.48 5.45 5.31
N SER A 18 16.97 5.69 4.11
CA SER A 18 17.78 5.92 2.89
C SER A 18 18.26 7.37 2.71
N GLY A 19 18.00 8.26 3.68
CA GLY A 19 18.40 9.67 3.60
C GLY A 19 17.40 10.58 2.89
N SER A 20 16.13 10.18 2.78
CA SER A 20 15.11 10.99 2.11
C SER A 20 14.89 12.34 2.77
N SER A 21 14.92 12.44 4.09
CA SER A 21 14.80 13.73 4.79
C SER A 21 15.92 14.71 4.40
N LEU A 22 17.13 14.21 4.13
CA LEU A 22 18.26 15.02 3.63
C LEU A 22 17.98 15.51 2.21
N ALA A 23 17.56 14.63 1.31
CA ALA A 23 17.20 15.01 -0.05
C ALA A 23 16.04 16.04 -0.06
N THR A 24 15.02 15.82 0.75
CA THR A 24 13.86 16.73 0.83
C THR A 24 14.26 18.12 1.32
N VAL A 25 15.10 18.23 2.36
CA VAL A 25 15.50 19.55 2.88
C VAL A 25 16.40 20.31 1.90
N MET A 26 17.24 19.61 1.13
CA MET A 26 18.02 20.25 0.06
C MET A 26 17.11 20.78 -1.06
N LEU A 27 16.15 19.96 -1.51
CA LEU A 27 15.19 20.36 -2.54
C LEU A 27 14.27 21.49 -2.07
N GLN A 28 13.89 21.51 -0.79
CA GLN A 28 13.06 22.56 -0.20
C GLN A 28 13.69 23.96 -0.27
N ASN A 29 15.03 24.05 -0.31
CA ASN A 29 15.73 25.34 -0.40
C ASN A 29 15.61 26.00 -1.77
N HIS A 30 15.26 25.24 -2.80
CA HIS A 30 15.06 25.82 -4.12
C HIS A 30 13.78 26.67 -4.14
N THR A 31 13.86 27.89 -4.68
CA THR A 31 12.71 28.82 -4.70
C THR A 31 11.46 28.22 -5.35
N ARG A 32 11.63 27.48 -6.46
CA ARG A 32 10.58 26.84 -7.26
C ARG A 32 9.98 25.56 -6.67
N ILE A 33 10.58 25.01 -5.63
CA ILE A 33 10.16 23.73 -5.04
C ILE A 33 9.43 23.99 -3.71
N TYR A 34 8.32 23.27 -3.54
CA TYR A 34 7.68 23.04 -2.26
C TYR A 34 7.82 21.57 -1.89
N ALA A 35 8.54 21.29 -0.82
CA ALA A 35 8.82 19.98 -0.29
C ALA A 35 8.54 20.01 1.22
N ALA A 36 7.44 19.39 1.64
CA ALA A 36 7.16 19.17 3.04
C ALA A 36 7.79 17.84 3.51
N GLN A 37 7.65 17.50 4.79
CA GLN A 37 8.14 16.22 5.32
C GLN A 37 7.42 15.01 4.69
N GLU A 38 6.51 14.34 5.41
CA GLU A 38 5.81 13.17 4.89
C GLU A 38 4.31 13.42 4.87
N MET A 39 3.69 13.28 3.69
CA MET A 39 2.29 13.66 3.52
C MET A 39 1.34 12.48 3.70
N TRP A 40 1.71 11.27 3.26
CA TRP A 40 0.95 10.00 3.39
C TRP A 40 -0.51 9.99 2.91
N PHE A 41 -1.12 11.10 2.53
CA PHE A 41 -2.56 11.18 2.25
C PHE A 41 -2.99 10.35 1.03
N LEU A 42 -2.10 10.14 0.05
CA LEU A 42 -2.38 9.24 -1.07
C LEU A 42 -2.56 7.78 -0.63
N MET A 43 -1.92 7.36 0.47
CA MET A 43 -2.19 6.04 1.08
C MET A 43 -3.60 6.00 1.65
N SER A 44 -4.06 7.08 2.31
CA SER A 44 -5.45 7.17 2.80
C SER A 44 -6.46 7.14 1.66
N LEU A 45 -6.15 7.80 0.53
CA LEU A 45 -6.97 7.68 -0.67
C LEU A 45 -6.92 6.27 -1.25
N TYR A 46 -5.79 5.58 -1.24
CA TYR A 46 -5.73 4.18 -1.70
C TYR A 46 -6.55 3.24 -0.80
N ASP A 47 -6.47 3.44 0.53
CA ASP A 47 -7.15 2.64 1.53
C ASP A 47 -8.64 2.97 1.69
N LEU A 48 -9.14 4.05 1.10
CA LEU A 48 -10.55 4.43 1.19
C LEU A 48 -11.50 3.34 0.63
N LYS A 49 -11.04 2.56 -0.37
CA LYS A 49 -11.73 1.36 -0.89
C LYS A 49 -11.76 0.19 0.09
N LYS A 50 -11.00 0.25 1.19
CA LYS A 50 -10.86 -0.81 2.21
C LYS A 50 -11.46 -0.33 3.54
N PRO A 51 -12.80 -0.24 3.64
CA PRO A 51 -13.44 0.29 4.83
C PRO A 51 -13.13 -0.59 6.05
N GLU A 52 -12.57 0.03 7.09
CA GLU A 52 -12.43 -0.63 8.39
C GLU A 52 -13.81 -1.03 8.97
N LYS A 53 -13.80 -1.98 9.90
CA LYS A 53 -15.01 -2.33 10.64
C LYS A 53 -15.42 -1.15 11.53
N ARG A 54 -16.56 -0.54 11.21
CA ARG A 54 -17.09 0.60 11.96
C ARG A 54 -18.06 0.14 13.03
N ALA A 55 -18.02 0.77 14.22
CA ALA A 55 -18.89 0.43 15.34
C ALA A 55 -20.39 0.58 15.02
N TYR A 56 -20.74 1.52 14.13
CA TYR A 56 -22.11 1.75 13.69
C TYR A 56 -22.55 0.89 12.48
N GLY A 57 -21.70 -0.04 12.03
CA GLY A 57 -21.97 -0.88 10.85
C GLY A 57 -21.68 -0.18 9.51
N GLY A 58 -22.24 -0.71 8.41
CA GLY A 58 -22.12 -0.14 7.06
C GLY A 58 -20.92 -0.60 6.24
N THR A 59 -19.98 -1.36 6.80
CA THR A 59 -18.81 -1.88 6.06
C THR A 59 -19.23 -2.71 4.82
N ALA A 60 -20.26 -3.54 4.92
CA ALA A 60 -20.77 -4.33 3.79
C ALA A 60 -21.37 -3.45 2.67
N ILE A 61 -22.01 -2.33 3.03
CA ILE A 61 -22.58 -1.36 2.08
C ILE A 61 -21.44 -0.65 1.34
N LEU A 62 -20.39 -0.22 2.07
CA LEU A 62 -19.21 0.40 1.46
C LEU A 62 -18.48 -0.54 0.52
N ASN A 63 -18.29 -1.81 0.89
CA ASN A 63 -17.73 -2.82 0.00
C ASN A 63 -18.57 -2.96 -1.27
N GLN A 64 -19.90 -3.05 -1.14
CA GLN A 64 -20.78 -3.12 -2.31
C GLN A 64 -20.70 -1.86 -3.19
N PHE A 65 -20.56 -0.69 -2.59
CA PHE A 65 -20.39 0.56 -3.33
C PHE A 65 -19.07 0.57 -4.10
N PHE A 66 -17.93 0.34 -3.43
CA PHE A 66 -16.61 0.39 -4.07
C PHE A 66 -16.38 -0.74 -5.07
N ASP A 67 -16.87 -1.96 -4.80
CA ASP A 67 -16.64 -3.12 -5.67
C ASP A 67 -17.70 -3.27 -6.77
N GLY A 68 -18.92 -2.80 -6.53
CA GLY A 68 -20.09 -3.09 -7.37
C GLY A 68 -20.68 -1.89 -8.11
N VAL A 69 -20.55 -0.68 -7.55
CA VAL A 69 -21.24 0.52 -8.04
C VAL A 69 -20.27 1.53 -8.63
N LEU A 70 -19.20 1.88 -7.91
CA LEU A 70 -18.27 2.92 -8.32
C LEU A 70 -17.25 2.37 -9.33
N PRO A 71 -17.23 2.87 -10.58
CA PRO A 71 -16.21 2.47 -11.54
C PRO A 71 -14.82 2.92 -11.10
N GLU A 72 -13.80 2.09 -11.39
CA GLU A 72 -12.41 2.38 -11.01
C GLU A 72 -11.89 3.70 -11.62
N SER A 73 -12.24 3.99 -12.87
CA SER A 73 -11.86 5.24 -13.53
C SER A 73 -12.44 6.49 -12.85
N VAL A 74 -13.67 6.42 -12.34
CA VAL A 74 -14.31 7.52 -11.61
C VAL A 74 -13.63 7.73 -10.27
N TYR A 75 -13.28 6.63 -9.58
CA TYR A 75 -12.52 6.71 -8.34
C TYR A 75 -11.15 7.34 -8.55
N ASP A 76 -10.42 6.90 -9.57
CA ASP A 76 -9.09 7.44 -9.88
C ASP A 76 -9.17 8.93 -10.24
N GLU A 77 -10.20 9.38 -10.97
CA GLU A 77 -10.44 10.81 -11.24
C GLU A 77 -10.76 11.61 -9.97
N ALA A 78 -11.57 11.07 -9.06
CA ALA A 78 -11.87 11.71 -7.78
C ALA A 78 -10.62 11.83 -6.91
N CYS A 79 -9.82 10.77 -6.81
CA CYS A 79 -8.55 10.78 -6.06
C CYS A 79 -7.51 11.72 -6.69
N ARG A 80 -7.41 11.74 -8.02
CA ARG A 80 -6.56 12.69 -8.76
C ARG A 80 -6.97 14.12 -8.46
N SER A 81 -8.26 14.43 -8.56
CA SER A 81 -8.80 15.76 -8.26
C SER A 81 -8.52 16.17 -6.82
N PHE A 82 -8.70 15.27 -5.86
CA PHE A 82 -8.35 15.52 -4.46
C PHE A 82 -6.87 15.85 -4.29
N GLY A 83 -5.98 14.98 -4.82
CA GLY A 83 -4.53 15.19 -4.72
C GLY A 83 -4.07 16.48 -5.38
N MET A 84 -4.57 16.78 -6.58
CA MET A 84 -4.29 18.05 -7.25
C MET A 84 -4.72 19.26 -6.43
N ASN A 85 -5.90 19.23 -5.83
CA ASN A 85 -6.39 20.33 -5.00
C ASN A 85 -5.52 20.52 -3.76
N VAL A 86 -5.09 19.43 -3.11
CA VAL A 86 -4.15 19.50 -1.98
C VAL A 86 -2.83 20.11 -2.43
N TYR A 87 -2.19 19.59 -3.48
CA TYR A 87 -0.89 20.09 -3.94
C TYR A 87 -0.94 21.53 -4.41
N ASN A 88 -1.95 21.92 -5.20
CA ASN A 88 -2.11 23.31 -5.64
C ASN A 88 -2.44 24.25 -4.47
N GLY A 89 -3.17 23.76 -3.46
CA GLY A 89 -3.36 24.47 -2.20
C GLY A 89 -2.05 24.73 -1.47
N LEU A 90 -1.13 23.76 -1.41
CA LEU A 90 0.20 23.93 -0.84
C LEU A 90 1.06 24.94 -1.63
N LEU A 91 0.94 24.95 -2.96
CA LEU A 91 1.64 25.94 -3.79
C LEU A 91 1.10 27.36 -3.57
N SER A 92 -0.20 27.52 -3.27
CA SER A 92 -0.83 28.85 -3.14
C SER A 92 -0.25 29.73 -2.02
N THR A 93 0.49 29.13 -1.08
CA THR A 93 1.13 29.81 0.04
C THR A 93 2.61 30.11 -0.19
N SER A 94 3.14 29.81 -1.39
CA SER A 94 4.56 29.99 -1.72
C SER A 94 4.77 30.44 -3.17
N GLU A 95 5.98 30.89 -3.50
CA GLU A 95 6.39 31.18 -4.89
C GLU A 95 6.78 29.91 -5.67
N ALA A 96 6.68 28.74 -5.06
CA ALA A 96 7.00 27.48 -5.71
C ALA A 96 5.97 27.13 -6.80
N ASP A 97 6.42 26.43 -7.83
CA ASP A 97 5.55 25.89 -8.88
C ASP A 97 5.62 24.37 -9.03
N MET A 98 6.49 23.72 -8.25
CA MET A 98 6.67 22.27 -8.17
C MET A 98 6.46 21.75 -6.75
N VAL A 99 5.95 20.52 -6.61
CA VAL A 99 5.79 19.85 -5.32
C VAL A 99 6.59 18.56 -5.27
N VAL A 100 7.35 18.36 -4.19
CA VAL A 100 7.96 17.08 -3.85
C VAL A 100 7.15 16.42 -2.74
N ASP A 101 6.49 15.30 -3.05
CA ASP A 101 5.91 14.40 -2.05
C ASP A 101 6.92 13.29 -1.74
N LYS A 102 7.43 13.32 -0.51
CA LYS A 102 8.31 12.28 0.03
C LYS A 102 7.51 11.46 1.02
N SER A 103 7.28 10.20 0.70
CA SER A 103 6.62 9.26 1.60
C SER A 103 7.26 7.87 1.45
N PRO A 104 8.11 7.42 2.39
CA PRO A 104 8.98 6.26 2.17
C PRO A 104 8.24 4.94 1.91
N ARG A 105 7.00 4.80 2.39
CA ARG A 105 6.21 3.57 2.18
C ARG A 105 5.34 3.59 0.93
N TYR A 106 5.57 4.51 -0.01
CA TYR A 106 4.84 4.54 -1.27
C TYR A 106 5.08 3.32 -2.18
N TYR A 107 6.05 2.45 -1.86
CA TYR A 107 6.10 1.09 -2.40
C TYR A 107 4.77 0.33 -2.24
N TYR A 108 3.93 0.73 -1.28
CA TYR A 108 2.60 0.19 -1.06
C TYR A 108 1.60 0.42 -2.21
N LEU A 109 1.75 1.52 -2.96
CA LEU A 109 0.73 2.00 -3.93
C LEU A 109 1.32 2.49 -5.25
N LEU A 110 2.44 1.93 -5.72
CA LEU A 110 3.15 2.41 -6.90
C LEU A 110 2.28 2.42 -8.17
N GLU A 111 1.48 1.38 -8.38
CA GLU A 111 0.53 1.27 -9.48
C GLU A 111 -0.50 2.40 -9.42
N PHE A 112 -0.94 2.75 -8.22
CA PHE A 112 -1.90 3.83 -8.03
C PHE A 112 -1.28 5.20 -8.33
N LEU A 113 -0.01 5.42 -7.96
CA LEU A 113 0.70 6.64 -8.33
C LEU A 113 0.78 6.82 -9.85
N ASP A 114 1.08 5.74 -10.58
CA ASP A 114 1.21 5.76 -12.04
C ASP A 114 -0.14 6.00 -12.73
N ARG A 115 -1.22 5.44 -12.20
CA ARG A 115 -2.58 5.73 -12.69
C ARG A 115 -3.03 7.16 -12.41
N LEU A 116 -2.74 7.69 -11.21
CA LEU A 116 -3.17 9.04 -10.85
C LEU A 116 -2.36 10.11 -11.59
N PHE A 117 -1.02 9.96 -11.61
CA PHE A 117 -0.07 11.00 -12.02
C PHE A 117 1.02 10.43 -12.95
N PRO A 118 0.68 9.98 -14.17
CA PRO A 118 1.63 9.28 -15.03
C PRO A 118 2.77 10.14 -15.58
N GLN A 119 2.62 11.47 -15.57
CA GLN A 119 3.66 12.43 -15.98
C GLN A 119 4.38 13.06 -14.77
N SER A 120 4.14 12.56 -13.56
CA SER A 120 4.95 12.94 -12.40
C SER A 120 6.37 12.40 -12.53
N LYS A 121 7.35 13.19 -12.11
CA LYS A 121 8.75 12.74 -12.02
C LYS A 121 8.95 11.89 -10.76
N ARG A 122 9.80 10.88 -10.83
CA ARG A 122 10.10 9.92 -9.76
C ARG A 122 11.59 9.94 -9.46
N ILE A 123 11.94 10.34 -8.25
CA ILE A 123 13.32 10.23 -7.76
C ILE A 123 13.40 8.98 -6.89
N GLY A 124 14.07 7.95 -7.38
CA GLY A 124 14.39 6.75 -6.61
C GLY A 124 15.66 6.98 -5.80
N LEU A 125 15.54 7.10 -4.48
CA LEU A 125 16.68 7.28 -3.59
C LEU A 125 17.08 5.95 -2.96
N PHE A 126 18.28 5.47 -3.32
CA PHE A 126 18.82 4.20 -2.86
C PHE A 126 20.07 4.42 -2.00
N ARG A 127 20.22 3.56 -1.00
CA ARG A 127 21.35 3.54 -0.06
C ARG A 127 21.81 2.09 0.10
N ASN A 128 23.07 1.88 0.46
CA ASN A 128 23.60 0.55 0.77
C ASN A 128 22.64 -0.18 1.74
N PRO A 129 22.07 -1.35 1.36
CA PRO A 129 21.12 -2.07 2.20
C PRO A 129 21.67 -2.35 3.61
N LEU A 130 22.96 -2.65 3.74
CA LEU A 130 23.60 -2.91 5.03
C LEU A 130 23.61 -1.65 5.92
N ASP A 131 23.85 -0.47 5.35
CA ASP A 131 23.79 0.80 6.09
C ASP A 131 22.36 1.19 6.48
N VAL A 132 21.38 0.84 5.66
CA VAL A 132 19.95 0.99 6.00
C VAL A 132 19.63 0.12 7.22
N ALA A 133 19.99 -1.16 7.17
CA ALA A 133 19.80 -2.11 8.28
C ALA A 133 20.50 -1.64 9.58
N ALA A 134 21.74 -1.17 9.47
CA ALA A 134 22.49 -0.59 10.59
C ALA A 134 21.80 0.65 11.17
N SER A 135 21.28 1.53 10.32
CA SER A 135 20.50 2.69 10.79
C SER A 135 19.22 2.27 11.51
N TYR A 136 18.54 1.23 11.06
CA TYR A 136 17.37 0.68 11.76
C TYR A 136 17.75 0.15 13.13
N LYS A 137 18.82 -0.66 13.23
CA LYS A 137 19.31 -1.17 14.52
C LYS A 137 19.60 -0.02 15.49
N LYS A 138 20.35 1.01 15.05
CA LYS A 138 20.67 2.19 15.87
C LYS A 138 19.42 2.86 16.46
N VAL A 139 18.39 3.08 15.65
CA VAL A 139 17.16 3.75 16.10
C VAL A 139 16.38 2.86 17.07
N ASN A 140 16.26 1.56 16.81
CA ASN A 140 15.52 0.64 17.67
C ASN A 140 16.19 0.42 19.02
N GLN A 141 17.53 0.45 19.08
CA GLN A 141 18.29 0.32 20.33
C GLN A 141 18.00 1.43 21.34
N ARG A 142 17.43 2.57 20.92
CA ARG A 142 16.98 3.64 21.83
C ARG A 142 15.81 3.20 22.72
N SER A 143 14.95 2.31 22.22
CA SER A 143 13.77 1.83 22.95
C SER A 143 13.92 0.37 23.41
N ALA A 144 14.75 -0.42 22.71
CA ALA A 144 15.03 -1.80 23.01
C ALA A 144 16.55 -2.07 22.92
N PRO A 145 17.31 -1.88 24.02
CA PRO A 145 18.77 -1.99 24.00
C PRO A 145 19.30 -3.32 23.44
N ASN A 146 18.55 -4.40 23.63
CA ASN A 146 18.89 -5.75 23.15
C ASN A 146 18.34 -6.05 21.75
N PHE A 147 18.03 -5.03 20.94
CA PHE A 147 17.57 -5.24 19.58
C PHE A 147 18.64 -5.96 18.74
N ASN A 148 18.28 -7.11 18.19
CA ASN A 148 19.09 -7.88 17.25
C ASN A 148 18.33 -8.03 15.93
N LEU A 149 18.96 -7.65 14.82
CA LEU A 149 18.33 -7.68 13.50
C LEU A 149 18.02 -9.11 13.03
N ALA A 150 18.93 -10.07 13.24
CA ALA A 150 18.75 -11.45 12.81
C ALA A 150 17.54 -12.08 13.50
N ASP A 151 17.35 -11.82 14.80
CA ASP A 151 16.19 -12.33 15.53
C ASP A 151 14.88 -11.70 15.01
N GLN A 152 14.89 -10.42 14.65
CA GLN A 152 13.73 -9.74 14.05
C GLN A 152 13.41 -10.24 12.64
N LEU A 153 14.42 -10.58 11.83
CA LEU A 153 14.23 -11.18 10.51
C LEU A 153 13.65 -12.60 10.60
N ASN A 154 13.98 -13.34 11.67
CA ASN A 154 13.46 -14.68 11.94
C ASN A 154 12.09 -14.69 12.64
N ASP A 155 11.62 -13.54 13.13
CA ASP A 155 10.32 -13.44 13.79
C ASP A 155 9.18 -13.68 12.78
N PRO A 156 8.29 -14.66 13.02
CA PRO A 156 7.17 -14.93 12.12
C PRO A 156 6.13 -13.81 12.10
N SER A 157 6.10 -12.91 13.11
CA SER A 157 5.15 -11.81 13.16
C SER A 157 5.42 -10.73 12.10
N LEU A 158 4.35 -10.00 11.72
CA LEU A 158 4.49 -8.89 10.78
C LEU A 158 5.22 -7.74 11.47
N ASN A 159 6.41 -7.41 10.97
CA ASN A 159 7.17 -6.25 11.40
C ASN A 159 7.41 -5.34 10.20
N MET A 160 6.76 -4.16 10.22
CA MET A 160 6.87 -3.21 9.11
C MET A 160 8.30 -2.74 8.84
N LYS A 161 9.18 -2.72 9.84
CA LYS A 161 10.59 -2.37 9.64
C LYS A 161 11.33 -3.44 8.85
N MET A 162 10.96 -4.70 9.03
CA MET A 162 11.51 -5.80 8.23
C MET A 162 10.95 -5.76 6.80
N VAL A 163 9.64 -5.49 6.66
CA VAL A 163 9.01 -5.25 5.35
C VAL A 163 9.71 -4.11 4.61
N ASP A 164 9.95 -2.98 5.28
CA ASP A 164 10.63 -1.81 4.71
C ASP A 164 11.98 -2.19 4.07
N ILE A 165 12.85 -2.88 4.82
CA ILE A 165 14.22 -3.20 4.37
C ILE A 165 14.32 -4.46 3.49
N THR A 166 13.21 -5.12 3.20
CA THR A 166 13.17 -6.33 2.35
C THR A 166 12.16 -6.16 1.23
N VAL A 167 10.91 -6.53 1.44
CA VAL A 167 9.81 -6.48 0.47
C VAL A 167 9.68 -5.08 -0.15
N GLY A 168 9.74 -4.02 0.66
CA GLY A 168 9.69 -2.63 0.17
C GLY A 168 10.89 -2.27 -0.70
N LEU A 169 12.09 -2.71 -0.32
CA LEU A 169 13.31 -2.51 -1.12
C LEU A 169 13.21 -3.24 -2.46
N PHE A 170 12.77 -4.52 -2.46
CA PHE A 170 12.52 -5.26 -3.69
C PHE A 170 11.47 -4.60 -4.57
N ARG A 171 10.40 -4.07 -3.97
CA ARG A 171 9.34 -3.40 -4.69
C ARG A 171 9.86 -2.15 -5.41
N TYR A 172 10.65 -1.32 -4.74
CA TYR A 172 11.28 -0.16 -5.38
C TYR A 172 12.33 -0.56 -6.43
N HIS A 173 13.18 -1.55 -6.13
CA HIS A 173 14.15 -2.04 -7.08
C HIS A 173 13.48 -2.51 -8.39
N GLN A 174 12.43 -3.33 -8.27
CA GLN A 174 11.65 -3.78 -9.42
C GLN A 174 11.00 -2.61 -10.16
N TYR A 175 10.41 -1.67 -9.42
CA TYR A 175 9.73 -0.52 -10.00
C TYR A 175 10.65 0.35 -10.87
N PHE A 176 11.90 0.54 -10.44
CA PHE A 176 12.94 1.29 -11.15
C PHE A 176 13.82 0.41 -12.07
N SER A 177 13.49 -0.86 -12.28
CA SER A 177 14.33 -1.80 -13.06
C SER A 177 14.39 -1.51 -14.56
N GLN A 178 13.50 -0.66 -15.08
CA GLN A 178 13.48 -0.21 -16.47
C GLN A 178 13.76 1.28 -16.56
N SER A 179 14.50 1.66 -17.61
CA SER A 179 14.74 3.07 -17.92
C SER A 179 13.42 3.76 -18.26
N ASN A 180 13.23 4.94 -17.69
CA ASN A 180 12.06 5.79 -17.91
C ASN A 180 12.50 7.26 -17.81
N ASN A 181 12.05 8.11 -18.75
CA ASN A 181 12.42 9.53 -18.79
C ASN A 181 11.92 10.33 -17.57
N ASN A 182 10.88 9.83 -16.90
CA ASN A 182 10.34 10.41 -15.67
C ASN A 182 10.97 9.79 -14.41
N ALA A 183 12.02 8.96 -14.53
CA ALA A 183 12.72 8.36 -13.40
C ALA A 183 14.16 8.87 -13.29
N PHE A 184 14.57 9.21 -12.07
CA PHE A 184 15.94 9.55 -11.73
C PHE A 184 16.44 8.70 -10.57
N TRP A 185 17.65 8.18 -10.70
CA TRP A 185 18.25 7.30 -9.72
C TRP A 185 19.29 8.06 -8.90
N LEU A 186 18.99 8.27 -7.62
CA LEU A 186 19.84 9.02 -6.70
C LEU A 186 20.45 8.06 -5.67
N LYS A 187 21.78 8.08 -5.52
CA LYS A 187 22.48 7.31 -4.49
C LYS A 187 22.77 8.19 -3.28
N TYR A 188 22.41 7.71 -2.10
CA TYR A 188 22.62 8.42 -0.83
C TYR A 188 24.10 8.77 -0.62
N GLU A 189 25.00 7.84 -0.91
CA GLU A 189 26.43 7.98 -0.70
C GLU A 189 27.01 9.08 -1.60
N GLN A 190 26.53 9.15 -2.84
CA GLN A 190 26.91 10.21 -3.79
C GLN A 190 26.31 11.56 -3.37
N MET A 191 25.06 11.58 -2.91
CA MET A 191 24.41 12.79 -2.40
C MET A 191 25.10 13.33 -1.15
N ALA A 192 25.59 12.46 -0.27
CA ALA A 192 26.30 12.88 0.93
C ALA A 192 27.75 13.31 0.67
N ALA A 193 28.43 12.69 -0.30
CA ALA A 193 29.82 12.99 -0.65
C ALA A 193 29.97 14.16 -1.63
N HIS A 194 29.06 14.27 -2.60
CA HIS A 194 29.08 15.24 -3.70
C HIS A 194 27.72 15.96 -3.84
N PRO A 195 27.23 16.61 -2.77
CA PRO A 195 25.86 17.12 -2.72
C PRO A 195 25.54 18.14 -3.81
N GLU A 196 26.43 19.10 -4.07
CA GLU A 196 26.26 20.11 -5.12
C GLU A 196 26.09 19.46 -6.50
N GLU A 197 27.01 18.56 -6.87
CA GLU A 197 26.97 17.83 -8.14
C GLU A 197 25.66 17.02 -8.29
N GLN A 198 25.25 16.32 -7.23
CA GLN A 198 24.00 15.55 -7.28
C GLN A 198 22.77 16.46 -7.37
N MET A 199 22.75 17.59 -6.68
CA MET A 199 21.64 18.55 -6.77
C MET A 199 21.57 19.22 -8.14
N GLN A 200 22.71 19.52 -8.78
CA GLN A 200 22.73 19.99 -10.18
C GLN A 200 22.10 18.96 -11.13
N LYS A 201 22.45 17.68 -11.00
CA LYS A 201 21.84 16.59 -11.80
C LYS A 201 20.35 16.43 -11.54
N VAL A 202 19.92 16.59 -10.29
CA VAL A 202 18.49 16.56 -9.94
C VAL A 202 17.77 17.76 -10.55
N CYS A 203 18.32 18.98 -10.46
CA CYS A 203 17.75 20.17 -11.09
C CYS A 203 17.64 20.02 -12.61
N GLU A 204 18.68 19.49 -13.27
CA GLU A 204 18.65 19.16 -14.70
C GLU A 204 17.53 18.16 -15.00
N PHE A 205 17.44 17.07 -14.24
CA PHE A 205 16.36 16.10 -14.38
C PHE A 205 14.98 16.72 -14.15
N LEU A 206 14.84 17.73 -13.29
CA LEU A 206 13.59 18.44 -13.04
C LEU A 206 13.31 19.57 -14.05
N ASP A 207 14.18 19.81 -15.02
CA ASP A 207 14.09 20.91 -15.99
C ASP A 207 14.05 22.31 -15.30
N ILE A 208 14.86 22.48 -14.25
CA ILE A 208 15.03 23.75 -13.53
C ILE A 208 16.51 24.13 -13.41
N SER A 209 16.80 25.43 -13.31
CA SER A 209 18.16 25.92 -13.07
C SER A 209 18.60 25.63 -11.65
N TYR A 210 19.84 25.16 -11.46
CA TYR A 210 20.42 25.03 -10.13
C TYR A 210 20.55 26.40 -9.45
N GLU A 211 20.21 26.46 -8.16
CA GLU A 211 20.40 27.62 -7.29
C GLU A 211 21.58 27.35 -6.35
N GLU A 212 22.53 28.28 -6.29
CA GLU A 212 23.76 28.09 -5.52
C GLU A 212 23.47 27.91 -4.03
N GLY A 213 24.01 26.84 -3.43
CA GLY A 213 23.93 26.61 -2.00
C GLY A 213 22.66 25.90 -1.53
N ILE A 214 21.80 25.37 -2.43
CA ILE A 214 20.61 24.60 -1.99
C ILE A 214 20.96 23.37 -1.15
N GLU A 215 22.18 22.85 -1.27
CA GLU A 215 22.69 21.78 -0.42
C GLU A 215 23.06 22.21 1.01
N LYS A 216 23.22 23.52 1.26
CA LYS A 216 23.56 24.11 2.57
C LYS A 216 22.29 24.42 3.36
N TYR A 217 21.54 23.37 3.68
CA TYR A 217 20.21 23.50 4.28
C TYR A 217 20.18 24.11 5.68
N GLY A 218 21.30 24.11 6.41
CA GLY A 218 21.42 24.77 7.70
C GLY A 218 21.35 26.29 7.66
N ASP A 219 21.56 26.91 6.49
CA ASP A 219 21.55 28.37 6.34
C ASP A 219 20.14 28.94 6.15
N TYR A 220 19.19 28.09 5.75
CA TYR A 220 17.79 28.46 5.50
C TYR A 220 16.84 28.04 6.64
N MET A 221 17.38 27.59 7.77
CA MET A 221 16.60 27.08 8.90
C MET A 221 15.62 28.10 9.48
N ASP A 222 15.90 29.40 9.36
CA ASP A 222 15.08 30.50 9.87
C ASP A 222 14.04 31.02 8.86
N SER A 223 13.83 30.32 7.74
CA SER A 223 12.81 30.69 6.75
C SER A 223 11.42 30.13 7.10
N ALA A 224 10.35 30.82 6.69
CA ALA A 224 8.98 30.32 6.84
C ALA A 224 8.77 28.93 6.19
N LYS A 225 9.48 28.66 5.07
CA LYS A 225 9.51 27.34 4.40
C LYS A 225 10.14 26.25 5.29
N SER A 226 11.15 26.58 6.08
CA SER A 226 11.81 25.67 7.02
C SER A 226 10.94 25.42 8.26
N GLU A 227 10.32 26.45 8.83
CA GLU A 227 9.39 26.29 9.97
C GLU A 227 8.24 25.33 9.61
N LEU A 228 7.65 25.50 8.43
CA LEU A 228 6.63 24.58 7.89
C LEU A 228 7.16 23.15 7.76
N PHE A 229 8.37 22.98 7.25
CA PHE A 229 9.02 21.67 7.16
C PHE A 229 9.11 21.01 8.55
N TYR A 230 9.65 21.68 9.57
CA TYR A 230 9.83 21.08 10.90
C TYR A 230 8.56 20.95 11.75
N SER A 231 7.50 21.69 11.42
CA SER A 231 6.24 21.75 12.19
C SER A 231 5.51 20.41 12.36
N MET A 232 5.71 19.45 11.45
CA MET A 232 5.00 18.17 11.47
C MET A 232 5.61 17.14 12.43
N GLY A 233 6.81 17.37 12.97
CA GLY A 233 7.45 16.48 13.95
C GLY A 233 7.75 15.06 13.44
N VAL A 234 7.75 14.85 12.12
CA VAL A 234 8.05 13.56 11.48
C VAL A 234 9.39 13.64 10.70
N GLY A 235 9.94 12.51 10.25
CA GLY A 235 11.22 12.49 9.53
C GLY A 235 12.43 12.07 10.36
N ASP A 236 13.64 12.46 9.93
CA ASP A 236 14.88 11.95 10.53
C ASP A 236 15.28 12.78 11.76
N PRO A 237 15.27 12.21 12.98
CA PRO A 237 15.58 12.96 14.21
C PRO A 237 17.02 13.49 14.23
N TYR A 238 17.92 12.96 13.40
CA TYR A 238 19.32 13.36 13.33
C TYR A 238 19.58 14.51 12.33
N LEU A 239 18.59 14.91 11.54
CA LEU A 239 18.80 15.92 10.49
C LEU A 239 19.11 17.31 11.07
N SER A 240 18.46 17.67 12.18
CA SER A 240 18.67 18.96 12.86
C SER A 240 20.03 19.08 13.57
N GLU A 241 20.77 17.96 13.72
CA GLU A 241 22.11 17.97 14.34
C GLU A 241 23.19 18.49 13.40
N HIS A 242 22.88 18.68 12.11
CA HIS A 242 23.83 19.04 11.08
C HIS A 242 23.28 20.13 10.17
N ARG A 243 24.15 21.06 9.76
CA ARG A 243 23.82 22.15 8.82
C ARG A 243 24.12 21.82 7.36
N THR A 244 24.94 20.79 7.15
CA THR A 244 25.39 20.34 5.83
C THR A 244 25.36 18.82 5.77
N PRO A 245 25.22 18.24 4.57
CA PRO A 245 25.41 16.80 4.39
C PRO A 245 26.76 16.34 4.94
N HIS A 246 26.79 15.11 5.47
CA HIS A 246 28.00 14.50 6.03
C HIS A 246 28.05 13.02 5.68
N MET A 247 29.26 12.46 5.67
CA MET A 247 29.50 11.06 5.32
C MET A 247 29.55 10.11 6.54
N LYS A 248 29.39 10.61 7.78
CA LYS A 248 29.52 9.84 9.04
C LYS A 248 28.58 8.63 9.16
N SER A 249 27.57 8.53 8.32
CA SER A 249 26.59 7.43 8.31
C SER A 249 26.94 6.33 7.31
N ILE A 250 27.87 6.59 6.37
CA ILE A 250 28.27 5.67 5.31
C ILE A 250 29.23 4.64 5.89
N GLY A 251 28.92 3.37 5.70
CA GLY A 251 29.77 2.29 6.14
C GLY A 251 29.66 1.92 7.62
N ASN A 252 28.70 2.51 8.35
CA ASN A 252 28.47 2.21 9.76
C ASN A 252 28.01 0.78 10.00
N TRP A 253 27.50 0.10 8.98
CA TRP A 253 27.15 -1.32 9.06
C TRP A 253 28.30 -2.19 9.57
N ARG A 254 29.56 -1.84 9.28
CA ARG A 254 30.76 -2.57 9.71
C ARG A 254 30.92 -2.67 11.22
N THR A 255 30.46 -1.65 11.95
CA THR A 255 30.60 -1.58 13.42
C THR A 255 29.29 -1.81 14.14
N MET A 256 28.17 -1.56 13.48
CA MET A 256 26.83 -1.66 14.08
C MET A 256 26.23 -3.05 13.97
N LEU A 257 26.48 -3.77 12.88
CA LEU A 257 25.94 -5.11 12.64
C LEU A 257 26.96 -6.17 13.04
N ASP A 258 26.51 -7.21 13.73
CA ASP A 258 27.34 -8.39 13.98
C ASP A 258 27.32 -9.35 12.76
N HIS A 259 28.22 -10.34 12.77
CA HIS A 259 28.36 -11.27 11.64
C HIS A 259 27.07 -12.07 11.37
N ARG A 260 26.29 -12.40 12.40
CA ARG A 260 25.03 -13.15 12.26
C ARG A 260 23.96 -12.29 11.62
N GLU A 261 23.89 -11.01 11.97
CA GLU A 261 22.98 -10.02 11.38
C GLU A 261 23.32 -9.75 9.91
N ILE A 262 24.60 -9.54 9.59
CA ILE A 262 25.07 -9.37 8.21
C ILE A 262 24.71 -10.61 7.39
N GLU A 263 25.05 -11.80 7.89
CA GLU A 263 24.77 -13.05 7.18
C GLU A 263 23.26 -13.25 6.94
N ALA A 264 22.44 -13.12 7.99
CA ALA A 264 20.99 -13.32 7.88
C ALA A 264 20.37 -12.36 6.86
N TYR A 265 20.77 -11.10 6.88
CA TYR A 265 20.20 -10.10 5.98
C TYR A 265 20.67 -10.28 4.53
N CYS A 266 21.97 -10.53 4.30
CA CYS A 266 22.49 -10.79 2.96
C CYS A 266 21.90 -12.05 2.34
N ARG A 267 21.66 -13.12 3.13
CA ARG A 267 20.98 -14.34 2.63
C ARG A 267 19.56 -14.08 2.17
N ILE A 268 18.81 -13.22 2.88
CA ILE A 268 17.44 -12.88 2.49
C ILE A 268 17.42 -12.07 1.20
N LEU A 269 18.32 -11.09 1.06
CA LEU A 269 18.34 -10.20 -0.10
C LEU A 269 18.97 -10.83 -1.36
N GLY A 270 19.90 -11.77 -1.20
CA GLY A 270 20.67 -12.33 -2.31
C GLY A 270 21.72 -11.36 -2.87
N ALA A 271 22.78 -11.90 -3.46
CA ALA A 271 23.91 -11.15 -3.98
C ALA A 271 23.55 -10.27 -5.18
N ARG A 272 22.61 -10.71 -6.02
CA ARG A 272 22.21 -9.97 -7.23
C ARG A 272 21.70 -8.57 -6.90
N LEU A 273 20.81 -8.44 -5.92
CA LEU A 273 20.22 -7.15 -5.55
C LEU A 273 21.29 -6.13 -5.17
N PHE A 274 22.29 -6.53 -4.38
CA PHE A 274 23.41 -5.65 -4.03
C PHE A 274 24.16 -5.18 -5.27
N ARG A 275 24.48 -6.08 -6.21
CA ARG A 275 25.21 -5.71 -7.43
C ARG A 275 24.40 -4.82 -8.36
N GLU A 276 23.12 -5.09 -8.53
CA GLU A 276 22.22 -4.27 -9.35
C GLU A 276 22.05 -2.87 -8.76
N LEU A 277 21.96 -2.74 -7.44
CA LEU A 277 21.99 -1.45 -6.74
C LEU A 277 23.38 -0.77 -6.77
N GLY A 278 24.42 -1.48 -7.19
CA GLY A 278 25.80 -1.01 -7.29
C GLY A 278 26.57 -1.00 -5.96
N TYR A 279 26.26 -1.94 -5.06
CA TYR A 279 26.92 -2.20 -3.77
C TYR A 279 27.66 -3.55 -3.76
N GLY A 280 28.22 -3.94 -4.92
CA GLY A 280 28.97 -5.20 -5.05
C GLY A 280 30.23 -5.23 -4.17
N ALA A 281 30.92 -4.10 -4.00
CA ALA A 281 32.12 -4.01 -3.17
C ALA A 281 31.80 -4.20 -1.68
N GLU A 282 30.70 -3.62 -1.20
CA GLU A 282 30.21 -3.79 0.17
C GLU A 282 29.75 -5.23 0.42
N LEU A 283 29.13 -5.87 -0.57
CA LEU A 283 28.78 -7.29 -0.50
C LEU A 283 30.05 -8.16 -0.38
N GLU A 284 31.07 -7.94 -1.21
CA GLU A 284 32.34 -8.67 -1.14
C GLU A 284 33.02 -8.49 0.22
N GLU A 285 32.95 -7.30 0.79
CA GLU A 285 33.44 -7.05 2.14
C GLU A 285 32.63 -7.80 3.21
N ALA A 286 31.29 -7.79 3.10
CA ALA A 286 30.43 -8.56 3.97
C ALA A 286 30.77 -10.06 3.93
N GLN A 287 31.03 -10.61 2.73
CA GLN A 287 31.46 -12.00 2.56
C GLN A 287 32.82 -12.28 3.23
N ARG A 288 33.77 -11.35 3.17
CA ARG A 288 35.06 -11.48 3.88
C ARG A 288 34.89 -11.47 5.40
N LEU A 289 34.01 -10.61 5.92
CA LEU A 289 33.75 -10.48 7.35
C LEU A 289 33.04 -11.71 7.93
N THR A 290 32.03 -12.23 7.23
CA THR A 290 31.25 -13.39 7.68
C THR A 290 31.91 -14.73 7.34
N GLY A 291 32.81 -14.76 6.34
CA GLY A 291 33.36 -16.00 5.79
C GLY A 291 32.37 -16.79 4.92
N VAL A 292 31.27 -16.17 4.52
CA VAL A 292 30.18 -16.80 3.76
C VAL A 292 30.09 -16.19 2.37
N VAL A 293 29.98 -17.02 1.34
CA VAL A 293 29.58 -16.58 -0.01
C VAL A 293 28.06 -16.67 -0.10
N PHE A 294 27.40 -15.55 -0.42
CA PHE A 294 25.96 -15.46 -0.50
C PHE A 294 25.44 -15.95 -1.86
N GLU A 295 24.26 -16.56 -1.88
CA GLU A 295 23.60 -16.99 -3.12
C GLU A 295 23.18 -15.78 -3.97
N GLU A 296 23.09 -15.98 -5.28
CA GLU A 296 22.69 -14.92 -6.22
C GLU A 296 21.25 -14.46 -6.02
N GLU A 297 20.35 -15.42 -5.89
CA GLU A 297 18.93 -15.17 -5.70
C GLU A 297 18.60 -14.86 -4.23
N PRO A 298 17.56 -14.06 -3.98
CA PRO A 298 17.03 -13.87 -2.64
C PRO A 298 16.39 -15.15 -2.09
N ASP A 299 16.18 -15.18 -0.77
CA ASP A 299 15.34 -16.19 -0.12
C ASP A 299 13.86 -15.95 -0.51
N MET A 300 13.47 -16.53 -1.65
CA MET A 300 12.13 -16.38 -2.20
C MET A 300 11.05 -16.89 -1.25
N LYS A 301 11.33 -17.92 -0.44
CA LYS A 301 10.35 -18.43 0.53
C LYS A 301 10.09 -17.40 1.61
N TRP A 302 11.15 -16.77 2.13
CA TRP A 302 11.02 -15.72 3.12
C TRP A 302 10.29 -14.51 2.54
N ILE A 303 10.67 -14.07 1.33
CA ILE A 303 10.09 -12.89 0.66
C ILE A 303 8.60 -13.10 0.36
N GLU A 304 8.22 -14.26 -0.18
CA GLU A 304 6.81 -14.59 -0.45
C GLU A 304 6.00 -14.66 0.83
N ALA A 305 6.54 -15.29 1.89
CA ALA A 305 5.87 -15.37 3.18
C ALA A 305 5.62 -13.99 3.79
N LYS A 306 6.63 -13.10 3.79
CA LYS A 306 6.46 -11.73 4.30
C LYS A 306 5.58 -10.87 3.41
N THR A 307 5.66 -11.02 2.10
CA THR A 307 4.75 -10.33 1.16
C THR A 307 3.30 -10.75 1.40
N LYS A 308 3.05 -12.04 1.63
CA LYS A 308 1.73 -12.56 1.97
C LYS A 308 1.22 -11.99 3.30
N GLN A 309 2.04 -11.99 4.36
CA GLN A 309 1.66 -11.39 5.65
C GLN A 309 1.31 -9.90 5.51
N PHE A 310 2.11 -9.17 4.74
CA PHE A 310 1.86 -7.76 4.47
C PHE A 310 0.57 -7.54 3.67
N ALA A 311 0.32 -8.34 2.65
CA ALA A 311 -0.90 -8.29 1.84
C ALA A 311 -2.15 -8.68 2.65
N GLU A 312 -2.06 -9.65 3.55
CA GLU A 312 -3.15 -10.04 4.45
C GLU A 312 -3.48 -8.92 5.46
N ALA A 313 -2.45 -8.27 6.02
CA ALA A 313 -2.64 -7.22 7.00
C ALA A 313 -3.18 -5.91 6.39
N THR A 314 -2.82 -5.61 5.15
CA THR A 314 -3.18 -4.35 4.49
C THR A 314 -4.28 -4.50 3.43
N GLY A 315 -4.58 -5.73 3.01
CA GLY A 315 -5.45 -6.01 1.88
C GLY A 315 -4.91 -5.49 0.54
N CYS A 316 -3.62 -5.15 0.40
CA CYS A 316 -3.07 -4.68 -0.87
C CYS A 316 -3.05 -5.76 -1.92
N ARG A 317 -3.26 -5.34 -3.17
CA ARG A 317 -3.14 -6.19 -4.35
C ARG A 317 -2.17 -5.52 -5.30
N TRP A 318 -1.02 -6.16 -5.43
CA TRP A 318 0.08 -5.71 -6.24
C TRP A 318 0.06 -6.43 -7.58
N GLU A 319 0.35 -5.69 -8.64
CA GLU A 319 0.62 -6.31 -9.92
C GLU A 319 1.98 -7.06 -9.82
N PRO A 320 2.03 -8.34 -10.23
CA PRO A 320 3.28 -9.09 -10.24
C PRO A 320 4.31 -8.41 -11.12
N GLU A 321 5.55 -8.32 -10.64
CA GLU A 321 6.69 -7.75 -11.38
C GLU A 321 6.47 -6.33 -11.91
N TYR A 322 5.59 -5.54 -11.28
CA TYR A 322 5.23 -4.19 -11.73
C TYR A 322 6.44 -3.25 -11.85
N LYS A 323 6.52 -2.57 -12.99
CA LYS A 323 7.57 -1.61 -13.33
C LYS A 323 6.93 -0.25 -13.59
N MET A 324 7.68 0.83 -13.39
CA MET A 324 7.19 2.19 -13.59
C MET A 324 6.61 2.39 -14.98
N GLN A 325 5.39 2.93 -15.04
CA GLN A 325 4.70 3.29 -16.26
C GLN A 325 4.47 4.81 -16.32
N SER A 326 4.54 5.37 -17.53
CA SER A 326 4.26 6.79 -17.78
C SER A 326 3.27 6.96 -18.94
N ALA A 327 2.17 6.20 -18.89
CA ALA A 327 1.15 6.22 -19.93
C ALA A 327 0.51 7.61 -20.08
N VAL A 328 0.22 8.02 -21.33
CA VAL A 328 -0.50 9.27 -21.58
C VAL A 328 -1.95 9.09 -21.15
N LEU A 329 -2.45 9.94 -20.25
CA LEU A 329 -3.89 9.97 -19.96
C LEU A 329 -4.63 10.29 -21.26
N PRO A 330 -5.77 9.64 -21.54
CA PRO A 330 -6.61 10.05 -22.66
C PRO A 330 -6.85 11.56 -22.56
N GLU A 331 -6.56 12.30 -23.63
CA GLU A 331 -6.88 13.72 -23.70
C GLU A 331 -8.37 13.86 -23.43
N THR A 332 -8.71 14.56 -22.36
CA THR A 332 -10.01 15.22 -22.30
C THR A 332 -9.90 16.37 -23.29
N SER A 333 -10.47 16.20 -24.49
CA SER A 333 -10.54 17.25 -25.53
C SER A 333 -10.93 18.61 -24.92
N PRO A 334 -10.53 19.75 -25.51
CA PRO A 334 -10.82 21.09 -25.00
C PRO A 334 -12.31 21.39 -24.77
N GLU A 335 -13.19 20.54 -25.30
CA GLU A 335 -14.64 20.55 -25.05
C GLU A 335 -15.02 20.27 -23.59
N VAL A 336 -14.20 19.57 -22.79
CA VAL A 336 -14.52 19.26 -21.38
C VAL A 336 -14.37 20.48 -20.45
N ALA A 337 -13.48 21.42 -20.79
CA ALA A 337 -13.36 22.68 -20.05
C ALA A 337 -14.49 23.68 -20.41
N SER A 338 -15.02 23.60 -21.63
CA SER A 338 -16.16 24.40 -22.11
C SER A 338 -17.53 23.78 -21.77
N ALA A 339 -17.57 22.49 -21.42
CA ALA A 339 -18.77 21.70 -21.13
C ALA A 339 -19.49 22.10 -19.81
N LEU A 340 -18.90 22.96 -18.98
CA LEU A 340 -19.59 23.50 -17.80
C LEU A 340 -20.76 24.45 -18.12
N SER A 341 -20.98 24.78 -19.40
CA SER A 341 -22.02 25.74 -19.82
C SER A 341 -23.12 25.21 -20.74
N GLN A 342 -23.04 23.98 -21.26
CA GLN A 342 -24.07 23.46 -22.19
C GLN A 342 -24.53 21.99 -21.95
N GLU A 343 -24.05 21.32 -20.91
CA GLU A 343 -24.48 19.96 -20.54
C GLU A 343 -25.86 19.93 -19.86
N SER A 344 -26.93 19.63 -20.60
CA SER A 344 -28.21 19.27 -19.96
C SER A 344 -28.98 18.12 -20.62
N LYS A 345 -28.59 17.66 -21.82
CA LYS A 345 -29.33 16.58 -22.52
C LYS A 345 -28.51 15.31 -22.77
N GLU A 346 -27.28 15.38 -23.27
CA GLU A 346 -26.47 14.17 -23.51
C GLU A 346 -25.88 13.56 -22.22
N LYS A 347 -25.66 14.38 -21.18
CA LYS A 347 -25.28 13.91 -19.84
C LYS A 347 -26.37 13.07 -19.17
N ALA A 348 -27.63 13.36 -19.47
CA ALA A 348 -28.76 12.60 -18.93
C ALA A 348 -28.80 11.18 -19.51
N GLU A 349 -28.55 11.02 -20.82
CA GLU A 349 -28.51 9.70 -21.46
C GLU A 349 -27.28 8.88 -21.03
N ALA A 350 -26.10 9.50 -20.89
CA ALA A 350 -24.90 8.82 -20.38
C ALA A 350 -25.03 8.42 -18.90
N ASP A 351 -25.61 9.29 -18.06
CA ASP A 351 -25.94 8.98 -16.67
C ASP A 351 -27.02 7.91 -16.56
N GLU A 352 -28.00 7.90 -17.47
CA GLU A 352 -29.06 6.89 -17.53
C GLU A 352 -28.49 5.52 -17.95
N LEU A 353 -27.56 5.49 -18.91
CA LEU A 353 -26.88 4.28 -19.35
C LEU A 353 -25.96 3.72 -18.25
N LEU A 354 -25.28 4.61 -17.51
CA LEU A 354 -24.50 4.25 -16.33
C LEU A 354 -25.41 3.72 -15.21
N ARG A 355 -26.56 4.37 -14.93
CA ARG A 355 -27.58 3.91 -13.97
C ARG A 355 -28.17 2.55 -14.36
N MET A 356 -28.45 2.32 -15.64
CA MET A 356 -28.94 1.04 -16.15
C MET A 356 -27.90 -0.06 -15.97
N ARG A 357 -26.62 0.21 -16.26
CA ARG A 357 -25.53 -0.76 -16.02
C ARG A 357 -25.34 -1.07 -14.53
N MET A 358 -25.40 -0.06 -13.66
CA MET A 358 -25.35 -0.26 -12.21
C MET A 358 -26.55 -1.08 -11.72
N THR A 359 -27.74 -0.83 -12.26
CA THR A 359 -28.97 -1.56 -11.92
C THR A 359 -28.86 -3.03 -12.35
N LEU A 360 -28.39 -3.30 -13.56
CA LEU A 360 -28.19 -4.66 -14.07
C LEU A 360 -27.21 -5.46 -13.21
N ARG A 361 -26.04 -4.90 -12.89
CA ARG A 361 -25.08 -5.56 -11.98
C ARG A 361 -25.67 -5.83 -10.60
N SER A 362 -26.48 -4.90 -10.07
CA SER A 362 -27.15 -5.10 -8.78
C SER A 362 -28.18 -6.24 -8.83
N LEU A 363 -28.90 -6.38 -9.95
CA LEU A 363 -29.87 -7.45 -10.17
C LEU A 363 -29.19 -8.80 -10.35
N GLU A 364 -28.11 -8.88 -11.13
CA GLU A 364 -27.30 -10.10 -11.30
C GLU A 364 -26.80 -10.61 -9.95
N LYS A 365 -26.25 -9.73 -9.12
CA LYS A 365 -25.76 -10.09 -7.78
C LYS A 365 -26.88 -10.54 -6.83
N ARG A 366 -28.07 -9.92 -6.92
CA ARG A 366 -29.26 -10.37 -6.17
C ARG A 366 -29.75 -11.74 -6.65
N MET A 367 -29.72 -12.00 -7.96
CA MET A 367 -30.07 -13.32 -8.49
C MET A 367 -29.09 -14.38 -7.99
N GLU A 368 -27.79 -14.10 -8.00
CA GLU A 368 -26.76 -15.01 -7.48
C GLU A 368 -26.99 -15.34 -6.00
N GLN A 369 -27.30 -14.33 -5.17
CA GLN A 369 -27.67 -14.55 -3.77
C GLN A 369 -28.93 -15.42 -3.63
N HIS A 370 -29.96 -15.19 -4.45
CA HIS A 370 -31.16 -16.03 -4.46
C HIS A 370 -30.87 -17.47 -4.91
N TYR A 371 -29.95 -17.69 -5.86
CA TYR A 371 -29.53 -19.05 -6.24
C TYR A 371 -28.84 -19.76 -5.09
N ILE A 372 -27.90 -19.09 -4.40
CA ILE A 372 -27.22 -19.65 -3.21
C ILE A 372 -28.23 -19.99 -2.10
N GLU A 373 -29.18 -19.08 -1.83
CA GLU A 373 -30.20 -19.30 -0.80
C GLU A 373 -31.16 -20.43 -1.18
N ARG A 374 -31.57 -20.53 -2.45
CA ARG A 374 -32.39 -21.63 -2.96
C ARG A 374 -31.70 -22.97 -2.81
N ASP A 375 -30.40 -23.04 -3.14
CA ASP A 375 -29.64 -24.28 -3.04
C ASP A 375 -29.48 -24.70 -1.57
N ARG A 376 -29.30 -23.74 -0.65
CA ARG A 376 -29.30 -23.99 0.79
C ARG A 376 -30.65 -24.53 1.29
N LEU A 377 -31.77 -23.91 0.90
CA LEU A 377 -33.11 -24.37 1.26
C LEU A 377 -33.40 -25.77 0.68
N HIS A 378 -32.90 -26.07 -0.52
CA HIS A 378 -33.02 -27.39 -1.13
C HIS A 378 -32.26 -28.46 -0.32
N GLN A 379 -31.04 -28.16 0.13
CA GLN A 379 -30.28 -29.07 0.99
C GLN A 379 -30.97 -29.31 2.33
N GLU A 380 -31.56 -28.26 2.93
CA GLU A 380 -32.31 -28.37 4.18
C GLU A 380 -33.59 -29.20 4.03
N SER A 381 -34.32 -29.01 2.92
CA SER A 381 -35.52 -29.82 2.60
C SER A 381 -35.18 -31.31 2.45
N GLU A 382 -34.09 -31.64 1.76
CA GLU A 382 -33.63 -33.03 1.62
C GLU A 382 -33.24 -33.66 2.96
N ARG A 383 -32.58 -32.89 3.84
CA ARG A 383 -32.26 -33.33 5.20
C ARG A 383 -33.53 -33.64 6.01
N LEU A 384 -34.51 -32.74 6.00
CA LEU A 384 -35.79 -32.92 6.70
C LEU A 384 -36.57 -34.12 6.15
N ARG A 385 -36.58 -34.33 4.83
CA ARG A 385 -37.19 -35.52 4.20
C ARG A 385 -36.54 -36.81 4.71
N LYS A 386 -35.22 -36.83 4.86
CA LYS A 386 -34.48 -37.98 5.41
C LYS A 386 -34.85 -38.23 6.87
N GLU A 387 -34.91 -37.19 7.70
CA GLU A 387 -35.32 -37.32 9.11
C GLU A 387 -36.75 -37.84 9.26
N VAL A 388 -37.69 -37.36 8.43
CA VAL A 388 -39.07 -37.87 8.41
C VAL A 388 -39.13 -39.34 7.98
N LYS A 389 -38.31 -39.74 7.00
CA LYS A 389 -38.21 -41.14 6.56
C LYS A 389 -37.69 -42.04 7.68
N ASP A 390 -36.65 -41.59 8.40
CA ASP A 390 -36.05 -42.32 9.51
C ASP A 390 -37.03 -42.42 10.71
N MET A 391 -37.76 -41.34 11.02
CA MET A 391 -38.84 -41.37 12.01
C MET A 391 -39.96 -42.34 11.64
N LYS A 392 -40.40 -42.36 10.37
CA LYS A 392 -41.41 -43.33 9.89
C LYS A 392 -40.90 -44.76 10.01
N GLN A 393 -39.63 -45.03 9.70
CA GLN A 393 -39.04 -46.36 9.87
C GLN A 393 -38.96 -46.77 11.36
N LYS A 394 -38.55 -45.86 12.25
CA LYS A 394 -38.55 -46.10 13.71
C LYS A 394 -39.96 -46.37 14.23
N MET A 395 -40.95 -45.57 13.81
CA MET A 395 -42.35 -45.76 14.18
C MET A 395 -42.91 -47.10 13.68
N ASN A 396 -42.57 -47.51 12.46
CA ASN A 396 -42.97 -48.81 11.93
C ASN A 396 -42.32 -49.98 12.69
N LYS A 397 -41.05 -49.87 13.07
CA LYS A 397 -40.37 -50.86 13.93
C LYS A 397 -41.03 -50.96 15.31
N ILE A 398 -41.39 -49.83 15.92
CA ILE A 398 -42.12 -49.81 17.20
C ILE A 398 -43.50 -50.47 17.03
N LYS A 399 -44.24 -50.15 15.96
CA LYS A 399 -45.53 -50.81 15.66
C LYS A 399 -45.41 -52.32 15.46
N SER A 400 -44.30 -52.82 14.88
CA SER A 400 -44.06 -54.26 14.74
C SER A 400 -43.64 -54.98 16.03
N LEU A 401 -43.18 -54.23 17.05
CA LEU A 401 -42.75 -54.77 18.35
C LEU A 401 -43.87 -54.80 19.40
N ILE A 402 -45.01 -54.16 19.11
CA ILE A 402 -46.19 -54.19 19.99
C ILE A 402 -47.09 -55.34 19.53
N PRO A 403 -47.20 -56.45 20.30
CA PRO A 403 -48.21 -57.45 20.02
C PRO A 403 -49.58 -56.81 20.31
N PHE A 404 -50.38 -56.60 19.27
CA PHE A 404 -51.75 -56.12 19.41
C PHE A 404 -52.58 -57.20 20.11
N ASN A 405 -52.55 -57.18 21.44
CA ASN A 405 -53.38 -58.01 22.28
C ASN A 405 -54.82 -57.50 22.11
N ARG A 406 -55.70 -58.34 21.56
CA ARG A 406 -57.13 -58.10 21.40
C ARG A 406 -57.80 -57.97 22.77
N SER A 407 -57.69 -56.83 23.46
CA SER A 407 -58.55 -56.57 24.63
C SER A 407 -58.81 -55.10 24.96
N LEU A 408 -58.17 -54.12 24.32
CA LEU A 408 -58.40 -52.70 24.63
C LEU A 408 -59.49 -52.01 23.78
N GLY A 409 -60.12 -52.73 22.85
CA GLY A 409 -61.24 -52.22 22.03
C GLY A 409 -62.58 -52.05 22.78
N ARG A 410 -62.72 -52.55 24.01
CA ARG A 410 -63.97 -52.42 24.80
C ARG A 410 -63.96 -51.32 25.86
N VAL A 411 -62.79 -50.88 26.32
CA VAL A 411 -62.70 -49.85 27.37
C VAL A 411 -62.68 -48.43 26.79
N PHE A 412 -62.17 -48.25 25.57
CA PHE A 412 -62.10 -46.93 24.93
C PHE A 412 -63.44 -46.48 24.30
N ASN A 413 -64.29 -47.42 23.84
CA ASN A 413 -65.61 -47.10 23.29
C ASN A 413 -66.64 -46.70 24.37
N ALA A 414 -66.44 -47.13 25.62
CA ALA A 414 -67.30 -46.71 26.74
C ALA A 414 -66.95 -45.30 27.27
N TYR A 415 -65.73 -44.81 27.01
CA TYR A 415 -65.28 -43.48 27.44
C TYR A 415 -65.64 -42.38 26.43
N LEU A 416 -65.69 -42.69 25.13
CA LEU A 416 -65.97 -41.71 24.07
C LEU A 416 -67.46 -41.45 23.81
N VAL A 417 -68.37 -42.37 24.15
CA VAL A 417 -69.83 -42.14 24.04
C VAL A 417 -70.35 -41.21 25.15
N ARG A 418 -69.62 -41.03 26.25
CA ARG A 418 -70.06 -40.23 27.42
C ARG A 418 -69.56 -38.78 27.44
N LYS A 419 -68.78 -38.34 26.45
CA LYS A 419 -68.17 -37.00 26.39
C LYS A 419 -68.38 -36.23 25.08
N GLY A 420 -69.22 -36.74 24.17
CA GLY A 420 -69.51 -36.10 22.87
C GLY A 420 -70.92 -35.49 22.73
N VAL A 421 -71.72 -35.48 23.80
CA VAL A 421 -72.99 -34.73 23.86
C VAL A 421 -72.79 -33.58 24.84
N GLU A 422 -72.13 -32.52 24.37
CA GLU A 422 -72.31 -31.13 24.81
C GLU A 422 -71.27 -30.23 24.10
N LYS A 423 -71.79 -29.42 23.18
CA LYS A 423 -71.19 -28.32 22.38
C LYS A 423 -70.53 -28.67 21.05
#